data_AF-A0A1H5NEX5-F1
#
_entry.id   AF-A0A1H5NEX5-F1
#
_cell.length_a   1.000
_cell.length_b   1.000
_cell.length_c   1.000
_cell.angle_alpha   90.00
_cell.angle_beta   90.00
_cell.angle_gamma   90.00
#
_symmetry.space_group_name_H-M   'P 1'
#
loop_
_entity.id
_entity.type
_entity.pdbx_description
1 polymer ?
#
loop_
_entity_poly.entity_id
_entity_poly.type
_entity_poly.pdbx_seq_one_letter_code
_entity_poly.pdbx_strand_id
1 'polypeptide(L)'
;MNYLEFKFIIDPPQPASEILIAELGLAGFESFVENEDGITAYIPKEEFDAEAMAGIHILQSPEFDISYTQKEIEQVNWNEEWEKNFHPIMVNETCSVRAPFHPEPDVRYDIVIEPKMSFGTGHHATTHMMIQFLLKHELEGRRSWIWAAAPEFWL
;
A
#
# COMPACT_ATOMS: atom_id res chain seq x y z
N MET A 1 13.91 1.71 -9.91
CA MET A 1 15.08 1.60 -9.02
C MET A 1 14.92 0.33 -8.23
N ASN A 2 15.81 -0.65 -8.37
CA ASN A 2 15.65 -1.93 -7.65
C ASN A 2 15.93 -1.75 -6.15
N TYR A 3 15.33 -2.60 -5.33
CA TYR A 3 15.57 -2.65 -3.89
C TYR A 3 16.42 -3.87 -3.55
N LEU A 4 17.12 -3.79 -2.43
CA LEU A 4 17.73 -4.95 -1.79
C LEU A 4 16.87 -5.32 -0.59
N GLU A 5 16.47 -6.59 -0.54
CA GLU A 5 15.84 -7.21 0.61
C GLU A 5 16.89 -7.95 1.41
N PHE A 6 16.94 -7.68 2.71
CA PHE A 6 17.75 -8.40 3.68
C PHE A 6 16.83 -9.13 4.65
N LYS A 7 16.91 -10.46 4.69
CA LYS A 7 16.21 -11.26 5.70
C LYS A 7 17.19 -11.64 6.79
N PHE A 8 16.99 -11.11 8.00
CA PHE A 8 17.76 -11.40 9.20
C PHE A 8 17.04 -12.46 10.04
N ILE A 9 17.77 -13.52 10.40
CA ILE A 9 17.36 -14.53 11.38
C ILE A 9 18.16 -14.25 12.66
N ILE A 10 17.46 -14.15 13.79
CA ILE A 10 17.98 -13.62 15.05
C ILE A 10 17.60 -14.58 16.19
N ASP A 11 18.57 -15.00 17.01
CA ASP A 11 18.34 -15.80 18.22
C ASP A 11 19.13 -15.26 19.43
N PRO A 12 18.47 -14.89 20.55
CA PRO A 12 17.03 -14.71 20.69
C PRO A 12 16.51 -13.47 19.93
N PRO A 13 15.31 -13.49 19.33
CA PRO A 13 14.78 -12.37 18.54
C PRO A 13 14.67 -11.07 19.33
N GLN A 14 14.26 -11.15 20.59
CA GLN A 14 14.13 -9.98 21.46
C GLN A 14 15.19 -10.00 22.57
N PRO A 15 15.85 -8.87 22.86
CA PRO A 15 15.59 -7.51 22.33
C PRO A 15 16.32 -7.16 21.02
N ALA A 16 17.01 -8.11 20.39
CA ALA A 16 17.92 -7.84 19.27
C ALA A 16 17.26 -7.24 18.02
N SER A 17 16.03 -7.65 17.69
CA SER A 17 15.29 -7.10 16.55
C SER A 17 15.10 -5.59 16.63
N GLU A 18 14.73 -5.06 17.80
CA GLU A 18 14.52 -3.61 17.98
C GLU A 18 15.82 -2.81 17.80
N ILE A 19 16.92 -3.32 18.37
CA ILE A 19 18.24 -2.70 18.26
C ILE A 19 18.72 -2.74 16.80
N LEU A 20 18.55 -3.88 16.13
CA LEU A 20 18.94 -4.04 14.73
C LEU A 20 18.14 -3.11 13.80
N ILE A 21 16.82 -2.95 14.02
CA ILE A 21 16.00 -1.98 13.27
C ILE A 21 16.56 -0.55 13.43
N ALA A 22 16.91 -0.16 14.66
CA ALA A 22 17.44 1.18 14.92
C ALA A 22 18.78 1.43 14.20
N GLU A 23 19.70 0.47 14.23
CA GLU A 23 20.99 0.59 13.54
C GLU A 23 20.85 0.54 12.02
N LEU A 24 20.01 -0.35 11.48
CA LEU A 24 19.73 -0.43 10.04
C LEU A 24 19.08 0.85 9.52
N GLY A 25 18.20 1.49 10.30
CA GLY A 25 17.60 2.77 9.93
C GLY A 25 18.65 3.88 9.77
N LEU A 26 19.69 3.89 10.62
CA LEU A 26 20.82 4.82 10.48
C LEU A 26 21.71 4.48 9.28
N ALA A 27 21.75 3.22 8.87
CA ALA A 27 22.47 2.72 7.69
C ALA A 27 21.69 2.91 6.36
N GLY A 28 20.51 3.54 6.38
CA GLY A 28 19.74 3.89 5.18
C GLY A 28 18.61 2.93 4.80
N PHE A 29 18.29 1.94 5.64
CA PHE A 29 17.13 1.08 5.40
C PHE A 29 15.82 1.85 5.67
N GLU A 30 14.84 1.68 4.78
CA GLU A 30 13.61 2.48 4.77
C GLU A 30 12.39 1.75 5.34
N SER A 31 12.38 0.42 5.28
CA SER A 31 11.21 -0.40 5.64
C SER A 31 11.63 -1.69 6.32
N PHE A 32 10.83 -2.10 7.31
CA PHE A 32 11.07 -3.25 8.17
C PHE A 32 9.78 -4.05 8.34
N VAL A 33 9.91 -5.37 8.30
CA VAL A 33 8.84 -6.32 8.61
C VAL A 33 9.36 -7.25 9.70
N GLU A 34 8.71 -7.23 10.85
CA GLU A 34 9.01 -8.17 11.94
C GLU A 34 8.47 -9.56 11.59
N ASN A 35 9.29 -10.58 11.81
CA ASN A 35 8.95 -11.99 11.65
C ASN A 35 9.11 -12.71 13.00
N GLU A 36 8.60 -13.94 13.11
CA GLU A 36 8.75 -14.75 14.34
C GLU A 36 10.23 -15.04 14.69
N ASP A 37 11.09 -15.13 13.69
CA ASP A 37 12.51 -15.51 13.78
C ASP A 37 13.50 -14.37 13.54
N GLY A 38 13.03 -13.11 13.45
CA GLY A 38 13.89 -11.95 13.19
C GLY A 38 13.18 -10.84 12.43
N ILE A 39 13.83 -10.27 11.41
CA ILE A 39 13.28 -9.13 10.64
C ILE A 39 13.63 -9.23 9.16
N THR A 40 12.80 -8.62 8.31
CA THR A 40 13.12 -8.35 6.91
C THR A 40 13.25 -6.85 6.73
N ALA A 41 14.35 -6.39 6.13
CA ALA A 41 14.61 -4.97 5.90
C ALA A 41 14.83 -4.68 4.42
N TYR A 42 14.46 -3.47 3.98
CA TYR A 42 14.53 -3.04 2.59
C TYR A 42 15.30 -1.73 2.44
N ILE A 43 16.16 -1.64 1.44
CA ILE A 43 16.95 -0.45 1.10
C ILE A 43 17.00 -0.28 -0.43
N PRO A 44 16.88 0.95 -0.98
CA PRO A 44 17.14 1.19 -2.39
C PRO A 44 18.55 0.72 -2.76
N LYS A 45 18.70 -0.04 -3.85
CA LYS A 45 20.01 -0.62 -4.24
C LYS A 45 21.09 0.44 -4.44
N GLU A 46 20.71 1.64 -4.84
CA GLU A 46 21.60 2.78 -5.07
C GLU A 46 22.09 3.45 -3.77
N GLU A 47 21.34 3.26 -2.67
CA GLU A 47 21.66 3.82 -1.34
C GLU A 47 22.38 2.81 -0.44
N PHE A 48 22.48 1.55 -0.86
CA PHE A 48 23.16 0.53 -0.09
C PHE A 48 24.67 0.77 -0.01
N ASP A 49 25.14 0.97 1.22
CA ASP A 49 26.55 1.09 1.56
C ASP A 49 27.02 -0.14 2.36
N ALA A 50 27.95 -0.89 1.76
CA ALA A 50 28.54 -2.06 2.39
C ALA A 50 29.39 -1.73 3.63
N GLU A 51 29.99 -0.53 3.70
CA GLU A 51 30.74 -0.09 4.88
C GLU A 51 29.81 0.25 6.04
N ALA A 52 28.69 0.95 5.76
CA ALA A 52 27.65 1.21 6.74
C ALA A 52 27.06 -0.10 7.31
N MET A 53 26.79 -1.07 6.43
CA MET A 53 26.31 -2.40 6.81
C MET A 53 27.32 -3.16 7.68
N ALA A 54 28.60 -3.11 7.34
CA ALA A 54 29.67 -3.74 8.14
C ALA A 54 29.85 -3.05 9.51
N GLY A 55 29.48 -1.77 9.62
CA GLY A 55 29.55 -0.97 10.84
C GLY A 55 28.42 -1.22 11.85
N ILE A 56 27.43 -2.05 11.52
CA ILE A 56 26.32 -2.40 12.43
C ILE A 56 26.88 -3.23 13.59
N HIS A 57 26.80 -2.67 14.80
CA HIS A 57 27.45 -3.20 15.99
C HIS A 57 26.76 -4.46 16.47
N ILE A 58 25.43 -4.53 16.41
CA ILE A 58 24.71 -5.71 16.90
C ILE A 58 25.03 -6.99 16.11
N LEU A 59 25.37 -6.88 14.82
CA LEU A 59 25.80 -8.03 14.00
C LEU A 59 27.16 -8.61 14.44
N GLN A 60 27.93 -7.85 15.21
CA GLN A 60 29.23 -8.27 15.74
C GLN A 60 29.15 -8.69 17.22
N SER A 61 27.98 -8.54 17.85
CA SER A 61 27.78 -8.86 19.25
C SER A 61 27.74 -10.38 19.45
N PRO A 62 28.49 -10.94 20.42
CA PRO A 62 28.40 -12.36 20.76
C PRO A 62 27.13 -12.68 21.59
N GLU A 63 26.35 -11.68 21.98
CA GLU A 63 25.13 -11.85 22.80
C GLU A 63 23.94 -12.39 21.99
N PHE A 64 23.98 -12.25 20.67
CA PHE A 64 22.91 -12.65 19.76
C PHE A 64 23.50 -13.40 18.56
N ASP A 65 22.86 -14.50 18.15
CA ASP A 65 23.20 -15.16 16.89
C ASP A 65 22.36 -14.54 15.77
N ILE A 66 23.02 -13.78 14.88
CA ILE A 66 22.36 -13.09 13.78
C ILE A 66 22.99 -13.53 12.47
N SER A 67 22.15 -14.06 11.58
CA SER A 67 22.52 -14.36 10.20
C SER A 67 21.58 -13.64 9.25
N TYR A 68 22.03 -13.35 8.03
CA TYR A 68 21.17 -12.75 7.04
C TYR A 68 21.41 -13.28 5.64
N THR A 69 20.38 -13.13 4.81
CA THR A 69 20.43 -13.36 3.37
C THR A 69 20.02 -12.09 2.65
N GLN A 70 20.65 -11.84 1.51
CA GLN A 70 20.38 -10.69 0.66
C GLN A 70 19.85 -11.17 -0.69
N LYS A 71 18.82 -10.50 -1.20
CA LYS A 71 18.38 -10.64 -2.59
C LYS A 71 18.02 -9.29 -3.17
N GLU A 72 18.22 -9.14 -4.47
CA GLU A 72 17.70 -7.99 -5.21
C GLU A 72 16.25 -8.25 -5.60
N ILE A 73 15.40 -7.28 -5.35
CA ILE A 73 14.00 -7.29 -5.77
C ILE A 73 13.78 -6.15 -6.75
N GLU A 74 13.10 -6.45 -7.85
CA GLU A 74 12.65 -5.42 -8.76
C GLU A 74 11.58 -4.57 -8.08
N GLN A 75 11.61 -3.27 -8.34
CA GLN A 75 10.56 -2.38 -7.87
C GLN A 75 9.26 -2.73 -8.57
N VAL A 76 8.38 -3.40 -7.84
CA VAL A 76 7.01 -3.60 -8.26
C VAL A 76 6.30 -2.25 -8.14
N ASN A 77 5.80 -1.72 -9.26
CA ASN A 77 4.92 -0.57 -9.22
C ASN A 77 3.57 -1.03 -8.66
N TRP A 78 3.45 -0.98 -7.34
CA TRP A 78 2.24 -1.38 -6.63
C TRP A 78 1.03 -0.54 -7.03
N ASN A 79 1.21 0.71 -7.47
CA ASN A 79 0.12 1.52 -8.01
C ASN A 79 -0.40 0.92 -9.31
N GLU A 80 0.48 0.59 -10.26
CA GLU A 80 0.06 -0.07 -11.51
C GLU A 80 -0.59 -1.43 -11.26
N GLU A 81 -0.02 -2.23 -10.36
CA GLU A 81 -0.59 -3.55 -10.06
C GLU A 81 -1.95 -3.43 -9.35
N TRP A 82 -2.11 -2.43 -8.48
CA TRP A 82 -3.39 -2.10 -7.87
C TRP A 82 -4.41 -1.60 -8.91
N GLU A 83 -4.01 -0.71 -9.83
CA GLU A 83 -4.87 -0.18 -10.88
C GLU A 83 -5.40 -1.29 -11.81
N LYS A 84 -4.58 -2.28 -12.17
CA LYS A 84 -5.01 -3.45 -12.96
C LYS A 84 -6.09 -4.28 -12.29
N ASN A 85 -6.05 -4.35 -10.96
CA ASN A 85 -6.97 -5.15 -10.14
C ASN A 85 -8.16 -4.32 -9.61
N PHE A 86 -8.18 -3.01 -9.87
CA PHE A 86 -9.31 -2.15 -9.55
C PHE A 86 -10.33 -2.24 -10.68
N HIS A 87 -11.57 -2.62 -10.39
CA HIS A 87 -12.59 -2.84 -11.42
C HIS A 87 -13.71 -1.81 -11.30
N PRO A 88 -14.25 -1.30 -12.43
CA PRO A 88 -15.44 -0.45 -12.38
C PRO A 88 -16.64 -1.24 -11.85
N ILE A 89 -17.56 -0.53 -11.21
CA ILE A 89 -18.77 -1.12 -10.64
C ILE A 89 -19.97 -0.72 -11.47
N MET A 90 -20.76 -1.73 -11.82
CA MET A 90 -22.00 -1.55 -12.54
C MET A 90 -23.19 -1.71 -11.60
N VAL A 91 -24.07 -0.70 -11.59
CA VAL A 91 -25.30 -0.68 -10.79
C VAL A 91 -26.50 -0.65 -11.74
N ASN A 92 -27.29 -1.72 -11.69
CA ASN A 92 -28.52 -1.89 -12.49
C ASN A 92 -28.33 -1.59 -14.00
N GLU A 93 -27.16 -1.90 -14.57
CA GLU A 93 -26.80 -1.69 -15.99
C GLU A 93 -26.96 -0.25 -16.51
N THR A 94 -27.17 0.71 -15.60
CA THR A 94 -27.55 2.09 -15.94
C THR A 94 -26.62 3.11 -15.31
N CYS A 95 -25.88 2.74 -14.27
CA CYS A 95 -24.91 3.59 -13.61
C CYS A 95 -23.57 2.86 -13.44
N SER A 96 -22.50 3.47 -13.94
CA SER A 96 -21.12 3.05 -13.71
C SER A 96 -20.49 3.89 -12.60
N VAL A 97 -19.68 3.26 -11.76
CA VAL A 97 -18.72 3.94 -10.88
C VAL A 97 -17.33 3.46 -11.26
N ARG A 98 -16.48 4.35 -11.75
CA ARG A 98 -15.14 3.99 -12.26
C ARG A 98 -14.06 4.97 -11.81
N ALA A 99 -12.81 4.52 -11.84
CA ALA A 99 -11.66 5.41 -11.74
C ALA A 99 -11.40 6.16 -13.06
N PRO A 100 -10.68 7.30 -13.03
CA PRO A 100 -10.37 8.08 -14.23
C PRO A 100 -9.59 7.31 -15.30
N PHE A 101 -8.79 6.31 -14.88
CA PHE A 101 -7.96 5.47 -15.77
C PHE A 101 -8.76 4.36 -16.47
N HIS A 102 -10.03 4.12 -16.11
CA HIS A 102 -10.90 3.19 -16.82
C HIS A 102 -11.50 3.82 -18.08
N PRO A 103 -11.74 3.04 -19.15
CA PRO A 103 -12.45 3.52 -20.33
C PRO A 103 -13.86 4.01 -19.99
N GLU A 104 -14.36 4.97 -20.76
CA GLU A 104 -15.71 5.52 -20.60
C GLU A 104 -16.77 4.47 -20.98
N PRO A 105 -17.72 4.16 -20.09
CA PRO A 105 -18.76 3.17 -20.35
C PRO A 105 -19.95 3.80 -21.09
N ASP A 106 -20.62 3.01 -21.94
CA ASP A 106 -21.87 3.41 -22.59
C ASP A 106 -23.05 3.14 -21.64
N VAL A 107 -23.25 4.03 -20.66
CA VAL A 107 -24.33 3.96 -19.66
C VAL A 107 -24.96 5.32 -19.41
N ARG A 108 -26.17 5.32 -18.86
CA ARG A 108 -26.93 6.55 -18.60
C ARG A 108 -26.25 7.48 -17.58
N TYR A 109 -25.58 6.91 -16.58
CA TYR A 109 -24.88 7.66 -15.53
C TYR A 109 -23.46 7.15 -15.39
N ASP A 110 -22.47 7.99 -15.65
CA ASP A 110 -21.04 7.69 -15.42
C ASP A 110 -20.52 8.52 -14.24
N ILE A 111 -20.22 7.84 -13.13
CA ILE A 111 -19.65 8.45 -11.94
C ILE A 111 -18.16 8.15 -11.91
N VAL A 112 -17.36 9.20 -12.07
CA VAL A 112 -15.89 9.10 -12.02
C VAL A 112 -15.41 9.48 -10.62
N ILE A 113 -14.74 8.55 -9.94
CA ILE A 113 -14.19 8.74 -8.59
C ILE A 113 -12.71 8.38 -8.61
N GLU A 114 -11.86 9.30 -8.17
CA GLU A 114 -10.44 9.01 -7.99
C GLU A 114 -10.25 8.20 -6.69
N PRO A 115 -9.72 6.97 -6.77
CA PRO A 115 -9.58 6.09 -5.61
C PRO A 115 -8.35 6.50 -4.78
N LYS A 116 -8.51 7.51 -3.91
CA LYS A 116 -7.45 8.02 -3.02
C LYS A 116 -7.79 7.81 -1.55
N MET A 117 -7.71 6.55 -1.08
CA MET A 117 -8.17 6.13 0.26
C MET A 117 -9.57 6.67 0.63
N SER A 118 -10.37 7.04 -0.37
CA SER A 118 -11.65 7.70 -0.21
C SER A 118 -12.73 6.65 -0.06
N PHE A 119 -13.54 6.78 1.00
CA PHE A 119 -14.75 5.96 1.10
C PHE A 119 -15.76 6.40 0.03
N GLY A 120 -16.51 5.46 -0.55
CA GLY A 120 -17.54 5.76 -1.54
C GLY A 120 -17.20 5.42 -2.99
N THR A 121 -16.18 4.60 -3.25
CA THR A 121 -15.84 4.12 -4.61
C THR A 121 -16.81 3.08 -5.19
N GLY A 122 -17.90 2.78 -4.48
CA GLY A 122 -18.88 1.76 -4.88
C GLY A 122 -18.54 0.34 -4.43
N HIS A 123 -17.28 0.02 -4.13
CA HIS A 123 -16.81 -1.34 -3.83
C HIS A 123 -17.34 -1.90 -2.49
N HIS A 124 -17.75 -1.00 -1.60
CA HIS A 124 -18.49 -1.37 -0.39
C HIS A 124 -20.00 -1.38 -0.65
N ALA A 125 -20.69 -2.39 -0.09
CA ALA A 125 -22.11 -2.62 -0.29
C ALA A 125 -23.01 -1.40 -0.03
N THR A 126 -22.66 -0.56 0.94
CA THR A 126 -23.46 0.62 1.30
C THR A 126 -23.54 1.66 0.18
N THR A 127 -22.44 1.91 -0.53
CA THR A 127 -22.42 2.86 -1.65
C THR A 127 -23.23 2.31 -2.82
N HIS A 128 -23.06 1.03 -3.13
CA HIS A 128 -23.85 0.34 -4.15
C HIS A 128 -25.36 0.42 -3.85
N MET A 129 -25.76 0.12 -2.61
CA MET A 129 -27.16 0.19 -2.18
C MET A 129 -27.73 1.61 -2.25
N MET A 130 -26.96 2.63 -1.89
CA MET A 130 -27.40 4.02 -1.99
C MET A 130 -27.61 4.46 -3.44
N ILE A 131 -26.73 4.06 -4.36
CA ILE A 131 -26.91 4.33 -5.80
C ILE A 131 -28.17 3.61 -6.30
N GLN A 132 -28.35 2.33 -5.97
CA GLN A 132 -29.56 1.60 -6.34
C GLN A 132 -30.84 2.25 -5.80
N PHE A 133 -30.79 2.77 -4.57
CA PHE A 133 -31.91 3.49 -3.96
C PHE A 133 -32.21 4.77 -4.75
N LEU A 134 -31.20 5.61 -5.01
CA LEU A 134 -31.37 6.87 -5.75
C LEU A 134 -31.91 6.64 -7.16
N LEU A 135 -31.46 5.60 -7.86
CA LEU A 135 -31.96 5.24 -9.20
C LEU A 135 -33.46 4.88 -9.23
N LYS A 136 -34.04 4.47 -8.10
CA LYS A 136 -35.48 4.16 -7.99
C LYS A 136 -36.35 5.37 -7.65
N HIS A 137 -35.75 6.53 -7.39
CA HIS A 137 -36.45 7.74 -6.98
C HIS A 137 -36.44 8.83 -8.05
N GLU A 138 -37.53 9.59 -8.13
CA GLU A 138 -37.67 10.73 -9.03
C GLU A 138 -36.93 11.95 -8.46
N LEU A 139 -35.78 12.27 -9.06
CA LEU A 139 -34.90 13.36 -8.66
C LEU A 139 -34.96 14.56 -9.60
N GLU A 140 -35.80 14.52 -10.64
CA GLU A 140 -35.92 15.61 -11.61
C GLU A 140 -36.37 16.91 -10.92
N GLY A 141 -35.64 18.01 -11.18
CA GLY A 141 -35.85 19.30 -10.51
C GLY A 141 -35.42 19.37 -9.04
N ARG A 142 -34.83 18.30 -8.47
CA ARG A 142 -34.34 18.28 -7.08
C ARG A 142 -32.82 18.46 -7.03
N ARG A 143 -32.33 19.12 -5.98
CA ARG A 143 -30.90 19.17 -5.63
C ARG A 143 -30.61 18.17 -4.54
N SER A 144 -29.63 17.30 -4.78
CA SER A 144 -29.06 16.39 -3.79
C SER A 144 -27.55 16.63 -3.68
N TRP A 145 -27.00 16.37 -2.50
CA TRP A 145 -25.58 16.47 -2.23
C TRP A 145 -25.07 15.09 -1.82
N ILE A 146 -24.00 14.62 -2.46
CA ILE A 146 -23.26 13.43 -2.04
C ILE A 146 -21.96 13.93 -1.43
N TRP A 147 -21.77 13.68 -0.13
CA TRP A 147 -20.56 14.04 0.58
C TRP A 147 -19.64 12.82 0.65
N ALA A 148 -18.49 12.90 -0.02
CA ALA A 148 -17.42 11.93 0.09
C ALA A 148 -16.33 12.52 1.00
N ALA A 149 -15.97 11.79 2.05
CA ALA A 149 -14.82 12.12 2.88
C ALA A 149 -13.57 11.48 2.28
N ALA A 150 -12.61 12.31 1.88
CA ALA A 150 -11.24 11.87 1.66
C ALA A 150 -10.42 12.26 2.91
N PRO A 151 -9.62 11.36 3.49
CA PRO A 151 -8.65 11.76 4.51
C PRO A 151 -7.65 12.75 3.87
N GLU A 152 -7.46 13.93 4.46
CA GLU A 152 -6.42 14.88 4.05
C GLU A 152 -5.04 14.40 4.53
N PHE A 153 -4.48 13.35 3.90
CA PHE A 153 -3.14 12.81 4.16
C PHE A 153 -2.72 12.04 2.89
N TRP A 154 -1.70 12.36 2.07
CA TRP A 154 -0.47 13.13 2.14
C TRP A 154 -0.10 13.68 0.74
N LEU A 155 0.57 14.84 0.67
CA LEU A 155 1.45 15.25 -0.45
C LEU A 155 2.90 15.01 -0.04
#